data_AF-A0A972V8B0-F1
#
_entry.id   AF-A0A972V8B0-F1
#
_cell.length_a   1.000
_cell.length_b   1.000
_cell.length_c   1.000
_cell.angle_alpha   90.00
_cell.angle_beta   90.00
_cell.angle_gamma   90.00
#
_symmetry.space_group_name_H-M   'P 1'
#
loop_
_entity.id
_entity.type
_entity.pdbx_description
1 polymer ?
#
loop_
_entity_poly.entity_id
_entity_poly.type
_entity_poly.pdbx_seq_one_letter_code
_entity_poly.pdbx_strand_id
1 'polypeptide(L)' 'MSPKPVELRPVVAARRPEKLRLGVNIDHVATIRNARGGRHPDPVRAAILAAGAGADGITAHLREDRRHISDNDILR' A
#
# COMPACT_ATOMS: atom_id res chain seq x y z
N MET A 1 56.76 -8.09 -26.59
CA MET A 1 55.30 -7.96 -26.69
C MET A 1 54.84 -7.09 -25.52
N SER A 2 54.62 -5.78 -25.74
CA SER A 2 54.23 -4.88 -24.65
C SER A 2 52.76 -5.10 -24.29
N PRO A 3 52.39 -5.11 -23.00
CA PRO A 3 51.00 -5.27 -22.60
C PRO A 3 50.20 -4.06 -23.11
N LYS A 4 49.02 -4.33 -23.70
CA LYS A 4 48.10 -3.26 -24.09
C LYS A 4 47.47 -2.65 -22.82
N PRO A 5 47.28 -1.32 -22.75
CA PRO A 5 46.59 -0.71 -21.63
C PRO A 5 45.16 -1.23 -21.56
N VAL A 6 44.75 -1.67 -20.36
CA VAL A 6 43.36 -2.05 -20.11
C VAL A 6 42.58 -0.76 -19.86
N GLU A 7 41.73 -0.39 -20.80
CA GLU A 7 40.86 0.77 -20.68
C GLU A 7 39.74 0.43 -19.68
N LEU A 8 39.81 1.00 -18.48
CA LEU A 8 38.80 0.83 -17.44
C LEU A 8 37.51 1.52 -17.89
N ARG A 9 36.58 0.75 -18.44
CA ARG A 9 35.21 1.24 -18.72
C ARG A 9 34.56 1.63 -17.39
N PRO A 10 33.93 2.81 -17.29
CA PRO A 10 33.29 3.23 -16.05
C PRO A 10 32.19 2.22 -15.71
N VAL A 11 32.30 1.62 -14.53
CA VAL A 11 31.23 0.80 -13.96
C VAL A 11 30.05 1.73 -13.77
N VAL A 12 29.02 1.61 -14.62
CA VAL A 12 27.78 2.37 -14.50
C VAL A 12 27.28 2.15 -13.08
N ALA A 13 27.21 3.21 -12.28
CA ALA A 13 26.74 3.13 -10.90
C ALA A 13 25.38 2.40 -10.89
N ALA A 14 25.31 1.27 -10.18
CA ALA A 14 24.09 0.48 -10.11
C ALA A 14 22.94 1.38 -9.66
N ARG A 15 21.93 1.52 -10.51
CA ARG A 15 20.72 2.31 -10.23
C ARG A 15 20.15 1.79 -8.91
N ARG A 16 20.02 2.63 -7.89
CA ARG A 16 19.32 2.23 -6.66
C ARG A 16 17.91 1.77 -7.06
N PRO A 17 17.43 0.61 -6.56
CA PRO A 17 16.09 0.16 -6.88
C PRO A 17 15.11 1.27 -6.47
N GLU A 18 14.17 1.58 -7.34
CA GLU A 18 13.10 2.53 -7.00
C GLU A 18 12.41 2.05 -5.73
N LYS A 19 12.11 3.00 -4.83
CA LYS A 19 11.47 2.69 -3.55
C LYS A 19 10.15 1.95 -3.81
N LEU A 20 10.05 0.71 -3.32
CA LEU A 20 8.81 -0.04 -3.33
C LEU A 20 7.78 0.67 -2.45
N ARG A 21 6.54 0.77 -2.96
CA ARG A 21 5.41 1.40 -2.26
C ARG A 21 4.54 0.35 -1.59
N LEU A 22 4.11 0.61 -0.36
CA LEU A 22 3.16 -0.22 0.37
C LEU A 22 1.75 0.37 0.31
N GLY A 23 0.82 -0.38 -0.29
CA GLY A 23 -0.61 -0.11 -0.19
C GLY A 23 -1.26 -1.00 0.87
N VAL A 24 -2.07 -0.43 1.76
CA VAL A 24 -2.80 -1.19 2.80
C VAL A 24 -4.27 -1.32 2.43
N ASN A 25 -4.75 -2.55 2.27
CA ASN A 25 -6.17 -2.82 2.04
C ASN A 25 -6.95 -2.86 3.36
N ILE A 26 -8.08 -2.15 3.43
CA ILE A 26 -8.92 -2.02 4.64
C ILE A 26 -10.22 -2.83 4.59
N ASP A 27 -10.47 -3.62 3.54
CA ASP A 27 -11.75 -4.33 3.33
C ASP A 27 -12.09 -5.26 4.50
N HIS A 28 -11.09 -5.95 5.04
CA HIS A 28 -11.32 -6.90 6.14
C HIS A 28 -11.60 -6.25 7.49
N VAL A 29 -11.21 -4.98 7.69
CA VAL A 29 -11.67 -4.21 8.84
C VAL A 29 -13.18 -4.03 8.76
N ALA A 30 -13.69 -3.73 7.56
CA ALA A 30 -15.13 -3.60 7.31
C ALA A 30 -15.85 -4.95 7.42
N THR A 31 -15.24 -6.06 6.97
CA THR A 31 -15.79 -7.41 7.18
C THR A 31 -16.07 -7.69 8.66
N ILE A 32 -15.10 -7.41 9.55
CA ILE A 32 -15.25 -7.63 10.99
C ILE A 32 -16.32 -6.71 11.58
N ARG A 33 -16.33 -5.43 11.17
CA ARG A 33 -17.36 -4.48 11.59
C ARG A 33 -18.76 -4.99 11.24
N ASN A 34 -18.97 -5.39 9.99
CA ASN A 34 -20.26 -5.83 9.47
C ASN A 34 -20.73 -7.09 10.20
N ALA A 35 -19.83 -8.05 10.46
CA ALA A 35 -20.15 -9.25 11.23
C ALA A 35 -20.60 -8.95 12.67
N ARG A 36 -20.14 -7.83 13.26
CA ARG A 36 -20.54 -7.38 14.60
C ARG A 36 -21.83 -6.55 14.62
N GLY A 37 -22.29 -6.06 13.47
CA GLY A 37 -23.47 -5.18 13.37
C GLY A 37 -23.31 -3.81 14.06
N GLY A 38 -22.06 -3.37 14.31
CA GLY A 38 -21.76 -2.13 15.03
C GLY A 38 -20.90 -1.16 14.24
N ARG A 39 -20.39 -0.12 14.91
CA ARG A 39 -19.47 0.86 14.31
C ARG A 39 -17.99 0.47 14.42
N HIS A 40 -17.67 -0.58 15.17
CA HIS A 40 -16.29 -0.94 15.50
C HIS A 40 -15.94 -2.38 15.08
N PRO A 41 -14.75 -2.59 14.48
CA PRO A 41 -13.74 -1.58 14.15
C PRO A 41 -14.17 -0.64 12.99
N ASP A 42 -13.65 0.58 12.94
CA ASP A 42 -13.95 1.55 11.87
C ASP A 42 -12.88 1.46 10.76
N PRO A 43 -13.24 1.12 9.51
CA PRO A 43 -12.29 1.02 8.39
C PRO A 43 -11.55 2.33 8.11
N VAL A 44 -12.22 3.48 8.25
CA VAL A 44 -11.62 4.81 8.03
C VAL A 44 -10.55 5.08 9.08
N ARG A 45 -10.81 4.70 10.34
CA ARG A 45 -9.81 4.79 11.40
C ARG A 45 -8.59 3.90 11.11
N ALA A 46 -8.80 2.71 10.56
CA ALA A 46 -7.69 1.84 10.17
C ALA A 46 -6.86 2.44 9.02
N ALA A 47 -7.51 3.09 8.04
CA ALA A 47 -6.82 3.82 6.97
C ALA A 47 -5.93 4.94 7.52
N ILE A 48 -6.46 5.76 8.43
CA ILE A 48 -5.71 6.85 9.07
C ILE A 48 -4.49 6.32 9.83
N LEU A 49 -4.66 5.23 10.59
CA LEU A 49 -3.55 4.61 11.32
C LEU A 49 -2.49 4.02 10.39
N ALA A 50 -2.91 3.36 9.30
CA ALA A 50 -1.99 2.82 8.30
C ALA A 50 -1.18 3.91 7.59
N ALA A 51 -1.84 5.01 7.20
CA ALA A 51 -1.16 6.16 6.62
C ALA A 51 -0.18 6.80 7.61
N GLY A 52 -0.59 6.99 8.87
CA GLY A 52 0.27 7.50 9.94
C GLY A 52 1.46 6.59 10.28
N ALA A 53 1.34 5.28 10.01
CA ALA A 53 2.41 4.29 10.17
C ALA A 53 3.35 4.18 8.96
N GLY A 54 3.13 4.97 7.90
CA GLY A 54 4.02 5.04 6.74
C GLY A 54 3.58 4.24 5.53
N ALA A 55 2.31 3.80 5.45
CA ALA A 55 1.77 3.28 4.20
C ALA A 55 1.80 4.36 3.11
N ASP A 56 2.25 4.01 1.91
CA ASP A 56 2.29 4.94 0.77
C ASP A 56 0.90 5.11 0.12
N GLY A 57 -0.06 4.24 0.44
CA GLY A 57 -1.44 4.35 -0.02
C GLY A 57 -2.41 3.43 0.72
N ILE A 58 -3.70 3.72 0.57
CA ILE A 58 -4.81 2.91 1.11
C ILE A 58 -5.64 2.35 -0.03
N THR A 59 -6.06 1.11 0.09
CA THR A 59 -6.91 0.42 -0.89
C THR A 59 -8.22 0.01 -0.23
N ALA A 60 -9.34 0.32 -0.88
CA ALA A 60 -10.67 -0.10 -0.46
C ALA A 60 -11.46 -0.51 -1.71
N HIS A 61 -12.16 -1.64 -1.65
CA HIS A 61 -12.97 -2.13 -2.76
C HIS A 61 -14.46 -1.98 -2.43
N LEU A 62 -15.08 -0.96 -3.03
CA LEU A 62 -16.52 -0.80 -3.01
C LEU A 62 -17.16 -1.83 -3.95
N ARG A 63 -17.59 -2.96 -3.40
CA ARG A 63 -18.28 -4.02 -4.16
C ARG A 63 -19.73 -3.63 -4.42
N GLU A 64 -20.30 -4.02 -5.55
CA GLU A 64 -21.73 -3.82 -5.87
C GLU A 64 -22.66 -4.35 -4.77
N ASP A 65 -22.35 -5.52 -4.21
CA ASP A 65 -23.10 -6.16 -3.11
C ASP A 65 -22.81 -5.58 -1.72
N ARG A 66 -21.91 -4.59 -1.61
CA ARG A 66 -21.50 -3.93 -0.35
C ARG A 66 -21.13 -4.91 0.77
N ARG A 67 -20.56 -6.07 0.43
CA ARG A 67 -20.24 -7.13 1.39
C ARG A 67 -19.28 -6.68 2.50
N HIS A 68 -18.39 -5.74 2.20
CA HIS A 68 -17.37 -5.23 3.13
C HIS A 68 -17.48 -3.70 3.28
N ILE A 69 -16.80 -2.96 2.40
CA ILE A 69 -16.81 -1.49 2.37
C ILE A 69 -18.19 -0.99 1.92
N SER A 70 -18.70 0.01 2.63
CA SER A 70 -19.95 0.71 2.32
C SER A 70 -19.69 2.04 1.62
N ASP A 71 -20.70 2.64 1.01
CA ASP A 71 -20.59 3.98 0.41
C ASP A 71 -20.14 5.03 1.44
N ASN A 72 -20.65 4.94 2.67
CA ASN A 72 -20.28 5.84 3.75
C ASN A 72 -18.79 5.72 4.15
N ASP A 73 -18.16 4.56 3.97
CA ASP A 73 -16.73 4.39 4.22
C ASP A 73 -15.86 5.09 3.15
N ILE A 74 -16.40 5.31 1.95
CA ILE A 74 -15.71 5.98 0.84
C ILE A 74 -15.87 7.50 0.92
N LEU A 75 -17.01 7.98 1.44
CA LEU A 75 -17.31 9.42 1.54
C LEU A 75 -16.64 10.12 2.73
N ARG A 76 -16.07 9.36 3.67
CA ARG A 76 -15.46 9.84 4.92
C ARG A 76 -13.94 9.84 4.83
#